data_AF-A0A950VHG5-F1
#
_entry.id   AF-A0A950VHG5-F1
#
_cell.length_a   1.000
_cell.length_b   1.000
_cell.length_c   1.000
_cell.angle_alpha   90.00
_cell.angle_beta   90.00
_cell.angle_gamma   90.00
#
_symmetry.space_group_name_H-M   'P 1'
#
loop_
_entity.id
_entity.type
_entity.pdbx_description
1 polymer ?
#
loop_
_entity_poly.entity_id
_entity_poly.type
_entity_poly.pdbx_seq_one_letter_code
_entity_poly.pdbx_strand_id
1 'polypeptide(L)'
;MPNNSGTAGVDPRALNIAGSTQPELFDGTVQAIRQQLRNHPAAFWQQALSQDGPIEIWEIHGRRYLCNGNHRWFAALEEGVTIPVDNIRIIDKTGSQIPTWQLNQMTRLPGTK
;
A
#
# COMPACT_ATOMS: atom_id res chain seq x y z
N MET A 1 18.59 16.78 22.21
CA MET A 1 17.75 16.62 21.00
C MET A 1 18.03 15.24 20.44
N PRO A 2 17.08 14.27 20.43
CA PRO A 2 17.39 12.95 19.94
C PRO A 2 17.15 12.86 18.43
N ASN A 3 18.27 12.67 17.72
CA ASN A 3 18.51 11.93 16.47
C ASN A 3 17.31 11.64 15.54
N ASN A 4 17.31 12.33 14.40
CA ASN A 4 16.71 11.89 13.13
C ASN A 4 17.44 10.64 12.61
N SER A 5 17.07 9.48 13.13
CA SER A 5 17.32 8.18 12.47
C SER A 5 16.05 7.75 11.75
N GLY A 6 15.50 8.62 10.90
CA GLY A 6 14.32 8.30 10.10
C GLY A 6 14.74 7.38 8.96
N THR A 7 14.38 6.10 9.06
CA THR A 7 14.39 5.18 7.92
C THR A 7 13.79 5.89 6.71
N ALA A 8 14.56 5.99 5.61
CA ALA A 8 14.10 6.67 4.40
C ALA A 8 12.77 6.06 3.95
N GLY A 9 11.72 6.88 3.92
CA GLY A 9 10.41 6.45 3.44
C GLY A 9 10.29 6.62 1.93
N VAL A 10 9.47 5.80 1.29
CA VAL A 10 9.14 5.88 -0.14
C VAL A 10 7.84 6.65 -0.30
N ASP A 11 7.81 7.66 -1.18
CA ASP A 11 6.55 8.28 -1.63
C ASP A 11 5.71 7.21 -2.35
N PRO A 12 4.45 6.96 -1.93
CA PRO A 12 3.55 6.03 -2.62
C PRO A 12 3.44 6.26 -4.13
N ARG A 13 3.56 7.51 -4.60
CA ARG A 13 3.52 7.87 -6.03
C ARG A 13 4.73 7.35 -6.80
N ALA A 14 5.91 7.30 -6.17
CA ALA A 14 7.14 6.84 -6.80
C ALA A 14 7.14 5.33 -7.09
N LEU A 15 6.20 4.58 -6.50
CA LEU A 15 6.06 3.15 -6.74
C LEU A 15 5.47 2.81 -8.11
N ASN A 16 4.89 3.79 -8.82
CA ASN A 16 4.30 3.64 -10.16
C ASN A 16 3.30 2.47 -10.25
N ILE A 17 2.43 2.36 -9.25
CA ILE A 17 1.40 1.32 -9.20
C ILE A 17 0.40 1.51 -10.34
N ALA A 18 0.25 0.49 -11.17
CA ALA A 18 -0.70 0.43 -12.27
C ALA A 18 -2.09 -0.05 -11.83
N GLY A 19 -2.17 -0.82 -10.73
CA GLY A 19 -3.41 -1.44 -10.29
C GLY A 19 -3.24 -2.41 -9.13
N SER A 20 -4.10 -3.42 -9.09
CA SER A 20 -4.23 -4.40 -8.01
C SER A 20 -4.56 -5.79 -8.56
N THR A 21 -4.20 -6.82 -7.81
CA THR A 21 -4.62 -8.21 -8.05
C THR A 21 -5.97 -8.55 -7.40
N GLN A 22 -6.60 -7.55 -6.78
CA GLN A 22 -7.95 -7.61 -6.20
C GLN A 22 -8.82 -6.53 -6.88
N PRO A 23 -10.07 -6.86 -7.27
CA PRO A 23 -10.96 -5.92 -7.95
C PRO A 23 -11.52 -4.83 -7.04
N GLU A 24 -11.52 -5.04 -5.73
CA GLU A 24 -12.27 -4.22 -4.77
C GLU A 24 -11.34 -3.41 -3.86
N LEU A 25 -11.80 -2.22 -3.50
CA LEU A 25 -11.22 -1.37 -2.46
C LEU A 25 -12.34 -0.90 -1.52
N PHE A 26 -12.14 -1.03 -0.22
CA PHE A 26 -13.13 -0.66 0.79
C PHE A 26 -12.78 0.71 1.38
N ASP A 27 -13.58 1.72 1.04
CA ASP A 27 -13.28 3.13 1.38
C ASP A 27 -13.29 3.40 2.89
N GLY A 28 -14.12 2.68 3.66
CA GLY A 28 -14.14 2.78 5.12
C GLY A 28 -12.84 2.26 5.75
N THR A 29 -12.27 1.18 5.21
CA THR A 29 -10.96 0.69 5.65
C THR A 29 -9.84 1.69 5.30
N VAL A 30 -9.87 2.28 4.11
CA VAL A 30 -8.92 3.35 3.73
C VAL A 30 -9.02 4.51 4.71
N GLN A 31 -10.23 5.03 4.95
CA GLN A 31 -10.49 6.11 5.90
C GLN A 31 -9.97 5.82 7.32
N ALA A 32 -10.22 4.62 7.85
CA ALA A 32 -9.74 4.22 9.17
C ALA A 32 -8.21 4.21 9.24
N ILE A 33 -7.54 3.69 8.21
CA ILE A 33 -6.07 3.69 8.13
C ILE A 33 -5.54 5.13 8.03
N ARG A 34 -6.17 5.99 7.22
CA ARG A 34 -5.80 7.40 7.11
C ARG A 34 -5.81 8.10 8.47
N GLN A 35 -6.83 7.85 9.29
CA GLN A 35 -6.90 8.40 10.66
C GLN A 35 -5.74 7.91 11.54
N GLN A 36 -5.39 6.61 11.45
CA GLN A 36 -4.24 6.07 12.20
C GLN A 36 -2.91 6.65 11.72
N LEU A 37 -2.73 6.81 10.41
CA LEU A 37 -1.55 7.43 9.82
C LEU A 37 -1.36 8.89 10.23
N ARG A 38 -2.45 9.67 10.34
CA ARG A 38 -2.38 11.06 10.83
C ARG A 38 -1.93 11.13 12.28
N ASN A 39 -2.45 10.25 13.13
CA ASN A 39 -2.26 10.34 14.56
C ASN A 39 -0.94 9.68 15.01
N HIS A 40 -0.63 8.49 14.47
CA HIS A 40 0.45 7.64 14.96
C HIS A 40 1.14 6.87 13.81
N PRO A 41 1.78 7.55 12.85
CA PRO A 41 2.30 6.91 11.63
C PRO A 41 3.35 5.82 11.90
N ALA A 42 4.29 6.05 12.83
CA ALA A 42 5.33 5.07 13.14
C ALA A 42 4.76 3.79 13.78
N ALA A 43 3.85 3.95 14.75
CA ALA A 43 3.19 2.83 15.41
C ALA A 43 2.31 2.04 14.43
N PHE A 44 1.58 2.75 13.57
CA PHE A 44 0.81 2.12 12.50
C PHE A 44 1.68 1.24 11.61
N TRP A 45 2.78 1.78 11.07
CA TRP A 45 3.63 1.01 10.14
C TRP A 45 4.29 -0.19 10.81
N GLN A 46 4.74 -0.05 12.06
CA GLN A 46 5.29 -1.16 12.82
C GLN A 46 4.26 -2.27 13.02
N GLN A 47 3.05 -1.90 13.46
CA GLN A 47 1.97 -2.85 13.67
C GLN A 47 1.56 -3.53 12.35
N ALA A 48 1.34 -2.74 11.30
CA ALA A 48 0.93 -3.23 9.99
C ALA A 48 1.95 -4.21 9.40
N LEU A 49 3.26 -3.97 9.58
CA LEU A 49 4.30 -4.90 9.14
C LEU A 49 4.25 -6.22 9.93
N SER A 50 4.06 -6.15 11.24
CA SER A 50 4.02 -7.33 12.11
C SER A 50 2.77 -8.20 11.94
N GLN A 51 1.61 -7.59 11.66
CA GLN A 51 0.31 -8.28 11.61
C GLN A 51 -0.08 -8.68 10.19
N ASP A 52 0.06 -7.75 9.23
CA ASP A 52 -0.43 -7.93 7.86
C ASP A 52 0.72 -8.15 6.84
N GLY A 53 1.97 -8.08 7.30
CA GLY A 53 3.15 -8.11 6.44
C GLY A 53 3.35 -6.83 5.62
N PRO A 54 4.34 -6.79 4.73
CA PRO A 54 4.60 -5.63 3.90
C PRO A 54 3.50 -5.39 2.85
N ILE A 55 3.47 -4.18 2.28
CA ILE A 55 2.79 -3.92 1.02
C ILE A 55 3.55 -4.70 -0.06
N GLU A 56 2.88 -5.72 -0.59
CA GLU A 56 3.45 -6.60 -1.60
C GLU A 56 3.03 -6.12 -2.99
N ILE A 57 4.01 -5.83 -3.82
CA ILE A 57 3.85 -5.30 -5.17
C ILE A 57 4.41 -6.34 -6.13
N TRP A 58 3.58 -6.80 -7.06
CA TRP A 58 3.99 -7.73 -8.10
C TRP A 58 4.29 -6.97 -9.38
N GLU A 59 5.47 -7.18 -9.93
CA GLU A 59 5.82 -6.70 -11.26
C GLU A 59 5.43 -7.78 -12.29
N ILE A 60 4.43 -7.50 -13.11
CA ILE A 60 3.89 -8.42 -14.12
C ILE A 60 3.99 -7.71 -15.47
N HIS A 61 4.80 -8.25 -16.37
CA HIS A 61 5.07 -7.67 -17.70
C HIS A 61 5.50 -6.19 -17.63
N GLY A 62 6.39 -5.86 -16.69
CA GLY A 62 6.93 -4.50 -16.51
C GLY A 62 5.96 -3.49 -15.88
N ARG A 63 4.80 -3.94 -15.36
CA ARG A 63 3.84 -3.10 -14.65
C ARG A 63 3.69 -3.57 -13.21
N ARG A 64 3.49 -2.64 -12.27
CA ARG A 64 3.40 -2.94 -10.84
C ARG A 64 1.95 -2.98 -10.35
N TYR A 65 1.59 -4.05 -9.67
CA TYR A 65 0.25 -4.27 -9.13
C TYR A 65 0.33 -4.58 -7.63
N LEU A 66 -0.59 -3.99 -6.85
CA LEU A 66 -0.73 -4.30 -5.43
C LEU A 66 -1.30 -5.71 -5.26
N CYS A 67 -0.55 -6.60 -4.61
CA CYS A 67 -1.01 -7.93 -4.24
C CYS A 67 -1.43 -8.02 -2.77
N ASN A 68 -0.76 -7.24 -1.90
CA ASN A 68 -1.12 -7.09 -0.50
C ASN A 68 -0.97 -5.63 -0.07
N GLY A 69 -1.76 -5.22 0.92
CA GLY A 69 -1.67 -3.87 1.50
C GLY A 69 -2.29 -2.78 0.62
N ASN A 70 -3.28 -3.13 -0.20
CA ASN A 70 -3.98 -2.20 -1.09
C ASN A 70 -4.47 -0.95 -0.36
N HIS A 71 -5.27 -1.14 0.70
CA HIS A 71 -5.81 -0.03 1.49
C HIS A 71 -4.72 0.80 2.18
N ARG A 72 -3.59 0.18 2.57
CA ARG A 72 -2.45 0.86 3.19
C ARG A 72 -1.73 1.77 2.19
N TRP A 73 -1.54 1.29 0.96
CA TRP A 73 -0.98 2.11 -0.11
C TRP A 73 -1.89 3.29 -0.47
N PHE A 74 -3.21 3.04 -0.66
CA PHE A 74 -4.17 4.11 -0.94
C PHE A 74 -4.25 5.13 0.20
N ALA A 75 -4.30 4.68 1.45
CA ALA A 75 -4.32 5.58 2.60
C ALA A 75 -3.05 6.43 2.70
N ALA A 76 -1.86 5.83 2.47
CA ALA A 76 -0.61 6.58 2.45
C ALA A 76 -0.58 7.61 1.31
N LEU A 77 -1.05 7.22 0.12
CA LEU A 77 -1.16 8.09 -1.05
C LEU A 77 -2.07 9.30 -0.78
N GLU A 78 -3.25 9.05 -0.21
CA GLU A 78 -4.26 10.07 0.10
C GLU A 78 -3.85 11.00 1.24
N GLU A 79 -3.09 10.50 2.22
CA GLU A 79 -2.52 11.32 3.31
C GLU A 79 -1.22 12.02 2.93
N GLY A 80 -0.61 11.64 1.81
CA GLY A 80 0.68 12.19 1.39
C GLY A 80 1.82 11.83 2.35
N VAL A 81 1.73 10.68 3.03
CA VAL A 81 2.77 10.18 3.94
C VAL A 81 3.63 9.14 3.24
N THR A 82 4.92 9.12 3.57
CA THR A 82 5.84 8.11 3.06
C THR A 82 5.62 6.76 3.73
N ILE A 83 5.85 5.68 2.99
CA ILE A 83 5.83 4.30 3.48
C ILE A 83 7.28 3.91 3.84
N PRO A 84 7.57 3.38 5.04
CA PRO A 84 8.90 2.88 5.36
C PRO A 84 9.36 1.81 4.37
N VAL A 85 10.64 1.82 3.98
CA VAL A 85 11.18 0.85 3.01
C VAL A 85 10.94 -0.61 3.43
N ASP A 86 11.06 -0.92 4.73
CA ASP A 86 10.83 -2.27 5.27
C ASP A 86 9.37 -2.73 5.12
N ASN A 87 8.44 -1.79 4.91
CA ASN A 87 7.03 -2.07 4.67
C ASN A 87 6.71 -2.30 3.20
N ILE A 88 7.71 -2.34 2.30
CA ILE A 88 7.51 -2.54 0.86
C ILE A 88 8.26 -3.80 0.42
N ARG A 89 7.58 -4.66 -0.33
CA ARG A 89 8.18 -5.82 -0.98
C ARG A 89 7.78 -5.85 -2.45
N ILE A 90 8.74 -5.73 -3.35
CA ILE A 90 8.52 -5.83 -4.80
C ILE A 90 9.00 -7.21 -5.28
N ILE A 91 8.17 -7.92 -6.02
CA ILE A 91 8.43 -9.29 -6.49
C ILE A 91 8.18 -9.36 -8.00
N ASP A 92 9.14 -9.88 -8.76
CA ASP A 92 8.92 -10.20 -10.17
C ASP A 92 7.99 -11.41 -10.31
N LYS A 93 6.92 -11.21 -11.07
CA LYS A 93 5.87 -12.18 -11.36
C LYS A 93 5.53 -12.17 -12.86
N THR A 94 6.52 -11.91 -13.72
CA THR A 94 6.34 -11.82 -15.18
C THR A 94 5.69 -13.05 -15.83
N GLY A 95 5.73 -14.23 -15.19
CA GLY A 95 5.03 -15.44 -15.65
C GLY A 95 3.63 -15.66 -15.07
N SER A 96 3.12 -14.76 -14.23
CA SER A 96 1.83 -14.94 -13.55
C SER A 96 0.65 -14.64 -14.46
N GLN A 97 -0.37 -15.51 -14.42
CA GLN A 97 -1.61 -15.35 -15.17
C GLN A 97 -2.77 -14.87 -14.30
N ILE A 98 -2.49 -14.38 -13.08
CA ILE A 98 -3.54 -13.90 -12.21
C ILE A 98 -4.25 -12.69 -12.85
N PRO A 99 -5.57 -12.56 -12.64
CA PRO A 99 -6.27 -11.36 -13.03
C PRO A 99 -5.69 -10.12 -12.35
N THR A 100 -5.65 -9.00 -13.09
CA THR A 100 -5.25 -7.70 -12.59
C THR A 100 -6.29 -6.65 -13.00
N TRP A 101 -6.48 -5.66 -12.14
CA TRP A 101 -7.39 -4.54 -12.36
C TRP A 101 -6.59 -3.25 -12.28
N GLN A 102 -6.65 -2.42 -13.31
CA GLN A 102 -6.05 -1.09 -13.26
C GLN A 102 -6.74 -0.24 -12.20
N LEU A 103 -6.06 0.78 -11.68
CA LEU A 103 -6.61 1.64 -10.62
C LEU A 103 -8.00 2.21 -10.96
N ASN A 104 -8.25 2.56 -12.22
CA ASN A 104 -9.54 3.06 -12.70
C ASN A 104 -10.60 1.96 -12.96
N GLN A 105 -10.22 0.69 -12.91
CA GLN A 105 -11.10 -0.47 -13.07
C GLN A 105 -11.50 -1.11 -11.73
N MET A 106 -10.85 -0.69 -10.63
CA MET A 106 -11.18 -1.19 -9.30
C MET A 106 -12.52 -0.63 -8.84
N THR A 107 -13.36 -1.49 -8.27
CA THR A 107 -14.63 -1.11 -7.65
C THR A 107 -14.36 -0.57 -6.25
N ARG A 108 -14.78 0.67 -6.00
CA ARG A 108 -14.76 1.26 -4.65
C ARG A 108 -16.07 0.95 -3.94
N LEU A 109 -15.98 0.24 -2.83
CA LEU A 109 -17.11 -0.20 -2.02
C LEU A 109 -17.17 0.61 -0.71
N PRO A 110 -18.37 0.97 -0.24
CA PRO A 110 -18.54 1.54 1.09
C PRO A 110 -18.24 0.48 2.18
N GLY A 111 -17.89 0.94 3.38
CA GLY A 111 -17.69 0.06 4.55
C GLY A 111 -16.25 -0.44 4.73
N THR A 112 -16.10 -1.44 5.58
CA THR A 112 -14.82 -2.05 5.97
C THR A 112 -14.76 -3.52 5.57
N LYS A 113 -13.57 -4.01 5.25
CA LYS A 113 -13.31 -5.45 5.06
C LYS A 113 -13.11 -6.15 6.41
#